data_AF-A0A7C5TTD9-F1
#
_entry.id   AF-A0A7C5TTD9-F1
#
_cell.length_a   1.000
_cell.length_b   1.000
_cell.length_c   1.000
_cell.angle_alpha   90.00
_cell.angle_beta   90.00
_cell.angle_gamma   90.00
#
_symmetry.space_group_name_H-M   'P 1'
#
loop_
_entity.id
_entity.type
_entity.pdbx_description
1 polymer ?
#
loop_
_entity_poly.entity_id
_entity_poly.type
_entity_poly.pdbx_seq_one_letter_code
_entity_poly.pdbx_strand_id
1 'polypeptide(L)'
;MACNKTVVLGVMISALAIGAAAQETVMLPLGDPSLAYQVGSATAGQFYDCAAGKGVDLQGAVERLAGARVVLIGEDHTNMDEKRVQAELLKALAGRMAHPVLGMEFFQRGDDAVLARWTSGELTGDDFLLTSGWYDRGGYNWVYYAPIMDAARELGMPVVGLNVDRSIPRTVNRKGLEGLSPEQKAEVGEVRTDNSPQHRFLIARYFGDTVALLPPAWFDRMYAAQCLWDVVMARSVLAKLPPDGTMIVLVGSGHVAYGLGIARRIHEELARKGQPDISVATLVPVIAPAPEEGGEPHGHPMPGGGHGPGAGSGPPALFVRSLADVVAVFPNRGDVEEVPRLGLKLEEKDGAITVKRVWPETASEEAGVAKGDVITDLNGFPAGDIHHFRLALARLRWGDRMDLRVQRDGKAVDCSVLLEPELETVTREVAPGFKVEEAAALDPASAEPVKAAVKPDPKAEVHRTLILKKDVPQRVEVRHGKVLTAVHVLDPKGHVVRSLYRDPLHDGTVEIEYHRDADGAVTSIVRRDRAGQTIPFQTTP
;
A
#
# COMPACT_ATOMS: atom_id res chain seq x y z
N MET A 1 14.02 -42.78 -6.79
CA MET A 1 14.79 -41.90 -5.89
C MET A 1 14.18 -40.51 -5.97
N ALA A 2 13.31 -40.18 -5.00
CA ALA A 2 12.60 -38.92 -4.93
C ALA A 2 13.58 -37.80 -4.55
N CYS A 3 13.74 -36.82 -5.44
CA CYS A 3 14.57 -35.65 -5.21
C CYS A 3 13.76 -34.64 -4.39
N ASN A 4 14.04 -34.59 -3.10
CA ASN A 4 13.47 -33.64 -2.15
C ASN A 4 13.91 -32.22 -2.53
N LYS A 5 13.04 -31.44 -3.18
CA LYS A 5 13.24 -30.01 -3.40
C LYS A 5 12.91 -29.26 -2.11
N THR A 6 13.94 -28.91 -1.34
CA THR A 6 13.83 -27.97 -0.22
C THR A 6 13.53 -26.58 -0.78
N VAL A 7 12.24 -26.21 -0.83
CA VAL A 7 11.81 -24.85 -1.13
C VAL A 7 12.14 -23.98 0.09
N VAL A 8 13.20 -23.18 -0.01
CA VAL A 8 13.50 -22.13 0.97
C VAL A 8 12.52 -20.98 0.73
N LEU A 9 11.35 -21.09 1.35
CA LEU A 9 10.30 -20.07 1.32
C LEU A 9 10.72 -18.89 2.20
N GLY A 10 11.52 -17.99 1.64
CA GLY A 10 11.76 -16.68 2.24
C GLY A 10 10.54 -15.80 2.05
N VAL A 11 9.52 -15.95 2.89
CA VAL A 11 8.32 -15.11 2.85
C VAL A 11 8.68 -13.75 3.45
N MET A 12 8.79 -12.72 2.60
CA MET A 12 8.33 -11.39 3.02
C MET A 12 6.82 -11.50 2.86
N ILE A 13 6.10 -11.55 3.97
CA ILE A 13 4.64 -11.50 3.99
C ILE A 13 4.32 -10.04 3.69
N SER A 14 4.28 -9.71 2.40
CA SER A 14 3.51 -8.56 1.93
C SER A 14 2.05 -8.95 2.11
N ALA A 15 1.45 -8.55 3.24
CA ALA A 15 0.03 -8.17 3.38
C ALA A 15 -1.04 -9.00 2.61
N LEU A 16 -0.81 -10.29 2.37
CA LEU A 16 -1.69 -11.16 1.60
C LEU A 16 -2.47 -12.04 2.58
N ALA A 17 -3.39 -11.41 3.31
CA ALA A 17 -4.57 -12.02 3.97
C ALA A 17 -5.40 -11.00 4.77
N ILE A 18 -5.40 -9.70 4.42
CA ILE A 18 -5.87 -8.66 5.34
C ILE A 18 -7.41 -8.54 5.40
N GLY A 19 -8.16 -8.77 4.33
CA GLY A 19 -9.61 -8.47 4.31
C GLY A 19 -10.44 -9.12 5.43
N ALA A 20 -10.37 -10.45 5.61
CA ALA A 20 -11.13 -11.15 6.65
C ALA A 20 -10.41 -11.17 8.01
N ALA A 21 -9.08 -11.28 8.03
CA ALA A 21 -8.31 -11.33 9.26
C ALA A 21 -8.26 -9.96 9.98
N ALA A 22 -8.28 -8.84 9.25
CA ALA A 22 -8.29 -7.51 9.85
C ALA A 22 -9.57 -7.25 10.65
N GLN A 23 -10.74 -7.64 10.12
CA GLN A 23 -12.02 -7.46 10.81
C GLN A 23 -12.12 -8.33 12.08
N GLU A 24 -11.50 -9.52 12.09
CA GLU A 24 -11.40 -10.33 13.30
C GLU A 24 -10.48 -9.70 14.35
N THR A 25 -9.36 -9.10 13.93
CA THR A 25 -8.37 -8.55 14.87
C THR A 25 -8.83 -7.30 15.60
N VAL A 26 -9.75 -6.51 15.04
CA VAL A 26 -10.30 -5.29 15.66
C VAL A 26 -11.44 -5.57 16.66
N MET A 27 -11.89 -6.82 16.74
CA MET A 27 -12.95 -7.28 17.64
C MET A 27 -12.43 -8.11 18.82
N LEU A 28 -11.11 -8.24 18.98
CA LEU A 28 -10.51 -9.04 20.05
C LEU A 28 -10.65 -8.32 21.41
N PRO A 29 -11.08 -8.99 22.48
CA PRO A 29 -11.25 -8.36 23.80
C PRO A 29 -9.89 -8.21 24.53
N LEU A 30 -9.01 -7.37 23.98
CA LEU A 30 -7.67 -7.10 24.47
C LEU A 30 -7.54 -5.66 24.99
N GLY A 31 -6.42 -5.33 25.62
CA GLY A 31 -6.13 -3.96 26.08
C GLY A 31 -6.87 -3.61 27.38
N ASP A 32 -7.35 -2.37 27.48
CA ASP A 32 -8.06 -1.85 28.66
C ASP A 32 -9.29 -2.72 29.00
N PRO A 33 -9.30 -3.43 30.15
CA PRO A 33 -10.41 -4.28 30.54
C PRO A 33 -11.75 -3.55 30.71
N SER A 34 -11.72 -2.23 30.98
CA SER A 34 -12.94 -1.43 31.11
C SER A 34 -13.64 -1.21 29.77
N LEU A 35 -12.91 -1.29 28.65
CA LEU A 35 -13.42 -1.08 27.30
C LEU A 35 -13.41 -2.34 26.42
N ALA A 36 -12.66 -3.39 26.81
CA ALA A 36 -12.41 -4.59 25.99
C ALA A 36 -13.66 -5.39 25.59
N TYR A 37 -14.76 -5.21 26.30
CA TYR A 37 -16.05 -5.89 26.03
C TYR A 37 -17.14 -4.93 25.57
N GLN A 38 -16.79 -3.68 25.27
CA GLN A 38 -17.72 -2.68 24.76
C GLN A 38 -17.48 -2.49 23.26
N VAL A 39 -18.52 -2.63 22.46
CA VAL A 39 -18.44 -2.50 20.99
C VAL A 39 -18.71 -1.06 20.58
N GLY A 40 -17.85 -0.52 19.73
CA GLY A 40 -18.05 0.72 19.00
C GLY A 40 -18.54 0.44 17.58
N SER A 41 -19.20 1.43 16.99
CA SER A 41 -19.64 1.37 15.60
C SER A 41 -19.61 2.74 14.96
N ALA A 42 -19.08 2.82 13.74
CA ALA A 42 -18.98 4.03 12.96
C ALA A 42 -18.99 3.72 11.46
N THR A 43 -19.53 4.64 10.67
CA THR A 43 -19.56 4.53 9.19
C THR A 43 -18.28 5.10 8.58
N ALA A 44 -17.96 4.68 7.36
CA ALA A 44 -16.81 5.20 6.63
C ALA A 44 -16.84 6.74 6.54
N GLY A 45 -15.69 7.37 6.79
CA GLY A 45 -15.53 8.82 6.87
C GLY A 45 -15.72 9.42 8.26
N GLN A 46 -16.09 8.62 9.27
CA GLN A 46 -16.24 9.07 10.66
C GLN A 46 -15.03 8.70 11.51
N PHE A 47 -14.79 9.50 12.55
CA PHE A 47 -13.96 9.10 13.68
C PHE A 47 -14.86 8.64 14.83
N TYR A 48 -14.30 7.92 15.79
CA TYR A 48 -15.00 7.43 16.97
C TYR A 48 -14.15 7.65 18.22
N ASP A 49 -14.69 8.34 19.21
CA ASP A 49 -14.07 8.47 20.53
C ASP A 49 -14.42 7.25 21.38
N CYS A 50 -13.43 6.39 21.60
CA CYS A 50 -13.60 5.13 22.29
C CYS A 50 -13.87 5.27 23.79
N ALA A 51 -13.43 6.35 24.43
CA ALA A 51 -13.73 6.59 25.84
C ALA A 51 -15.15 7.14 26.00
N ALA A 52 -15.58 8.05 25.13
CA ALA A 52 -16.92 8.62 25.14
C ALA A 52 -18.00 7.69 24.55
N GLY A 53 -17.60 6.72 23.71
CA GLY A 53 -18.53 5.77 23.08
C GLY A 53 -19.41 6.40 22.00
N LYS A 54 -18.89 7.38 21.26
CA LYS A 54 -19.65 8.11 20.24
C LYS A 54 -18.80 8.46 19.02
N GLY A 55 -19.45 8.58 17.86
CA GLY A 55 -18.85 9.14 16.66
C GLY A 55 -18.49 10.61 16.85
N VAL A 56 -17.36 11.02 16.27
CA VAL A 56 -16.85 12.39 16.25
C VAL A 56 -16.35 12.74 14.85
N ASP A 57 -16.22 14.03 14.56
CA ASP A 57 -15.56 14.51 13.35
C ASP A 57 -14.05 14.66 13.56
N LEU A 58 -13.35 15.19 12.56
CA LEU A 58 -11.90 15.43 12.63
C LEU A 58 -11.53 16.34 13.81
N GLN A 59 -12.32 17.39 14.09
CA GLN A 59 -12.03 18.30 15.19
C GLN A 59 -12.16 17.58 16.53
N GLY A 60 -13.22 16.79 16.73
CA GLY A 60 -13.40 16.00 17.95
C GLY A 60 -12.28 14.96 18.14
N ALA A 61 -11.81 14.33 17.05
CA ALA A 61 -10.64 13.46 17.09
C ALA A 61 -9.37 14.22 17.53
N VAL A 62 -9.13 15.40 16.97
CA VAL A 62 -8.00 16.27 17.35
C VAL A 62 -8.09 16.69 18.81
N GLU A 63 -9.26 17.08 19.30
CA GLU A 63 -9.48 17.43 20.71
C GLU A 63 -9.16 16.26 21.64
N ARG A 64 -9.51 15.04 21.25
CA ARG A 64 -9.21 13.83 22.03
C ARG A 64 -7.72 13.49 22.07
N LEU A 65 -7.00 13.72 20.97
CA LEU A 65 -5.60 13.32 20.79
C LEU A 65 -4.60 14.40 21.26
N ALA A 66 -4.87 15.68 21.03
CA ALA A 66 -3.92 16.78 21.22
C ALA A 66 -3.49 17.00 22.68
N GLY A 67 -4.22 16.44 23.66
CA GLY A 67 -3.86 16.49 25.08
C GLY A 67 -2.72 15.54 25.47
N ALA A 68 -2.31 14.63 24.59
CA ALA A 68 -1.24 13.68 24.85
C ALA A 68 0.15 14.25 24.54
N ARG A 69 1.16 13.75 25.25
CA ARG A 69 2.57 14.06 24.99
C ARG A 69 3.07 13.37 23.72
N VAL A 70 2.58 12.17 23.47
CA VAL A 70 2.84 11.36 22.28
C VAL A 70 1.51 10.92 21.68
N VAL A 71 1.31 11.13 20.39
CA VAL A 71 0.16 10.61 19.62
C VAL A 71 0.67 9.56 18.65
N LEU A 72 0.24 8.31 18.82
CA LEU A 72 0.55 7.19 17.93
C LEU A 72 -0.59 7.01 16.93
N ILE A 73 -0.29 7.19 15.64
CA ILE A 73 -1.23 7.04 14.53
C ILE A 73 -0.88 5.74 13.80
N GLY A 74 -1.74 4.74 13.99
CA GLY A 74 -1.72 3.48 13.27
C GLY A 74 -2.02 3.68 11.78
N GLU A 75 -1.42 2.85 10.93
CA GLU A 75 -1.71 2.84 9.50
C GLU A 75 -1.61 1.45 8.87
N ASP A 76 -2.27 1.27 7.73
CA ASP A 76 -1.97 0.27 6.71
C ASP A 76 -1.05 0.89 5.64
N HIS A 77 0.06 0.20 5.37
CA HIS A 77 1.16 0.68 4.55
C HIS A 77 0.81 1.05 3.10
N THR A 78 -0.28 0.50 2.54
CA THR A 78 -0.69 0.75 1.15
C THR A 78 -2.12 1.26 0.99
N ASN A 79 -2.75 1.72 2.08
CA ASN A 79 -4.05 2.38 2.00
C ASN A 79 -3.93 3.89 1.74
N MET A 80 -4.22 4.34 0.53
CA MET A 80 -4.08 5.75 0.14
C MET A 80 -5.11 6.69 0.81
N ASP A 81 -6.31 6.20 1.14
CA ASP A 81 -7.32 7.03 1.82
C ASP A 81 -6.89 7.35 3.26
N GLU A 82 -6.29 6.38 3.94
CA GLU A 82 -5.67 6.60 5.24
C GLU A 82 -4.60 7.68 5.18
N LYS A 83 -3.70 7.61 4.18
CA LYS A 83 -2.59 8.57 4.04
C LYS A 83 -3.09 10.00 3.82
N ARG A 84 -4.17 10.17 3.05
CA ARG A 84 -4.81 11.48 2.83
C ARG A 84 -5.41 12.03 4.13
N VAL A 85 -6.17 11.22 4.87
CA VAL A 85 -6.77 11.64 6.15
C VAL A 85 -5.70 11.88 7.23
N GLN A 86 -4.62 11.09 7.25
CA GLN A 86 -3.50 11.26 8.17
C GLN A 86 -2.75 12.56 7.92
N ALA A 87 -2.60 13.01 6.68
CA ALA A 87 -2.03 14.31 6.36
C ALA A 87 -2.90 15.47 6.91
N GLU A 88 -4.22 15.39 6.75
CA GLU A 88 -5.15 16.39 7.31
C GLU A 88 -5.13 16.38 8.85
N LEU A 89 -5.13 15.19 9.45
CA LEU A 89 -5.02 15.03 10.90
C LEU A 89 -3.69 15.58 11.43
N LEU A 90 -2.56 15.34 10.73
CA LEU A 90 -1.25 15.88 11.09
C LEU A 90 -1.28 17.41 11.12
N LYS A 91 -1.83 18.04 10.08
CA LYS A 91 -1.99 19.51 10.01
C LYS A 91 -2.85 20.04 11.15
N ALA A 92 -3.96 19.37 11.45
CA ALA A 92 -4.87 19.79 12.51
C ALA A 92 -4.27 19.62 13.92
N LEU A 93 -3.56 18.51 14.18
CA LEU A 93 -2.83 18.30 15.43
C LEU A 93 -1.69 19.30 15.61
N ALA A 94 -0.96 19.62 14.54
CA ALA A 94 0.16 20.53 14.59
C ALA A 94 -0.23 21.93 15.08
N GLY A 95 -1.44 22.39 14.76
CA GLY A 95 -1.98 23.67 15.23
C GLY A 95 -2.42 23.67 16.71
N ARG A 96 -2.44 22.52 17.38
CA ARG A 96 -2.95 22.36 18.76
C ARG A 96 -1.89 21.85 19.74
N MET A 97 -0.88 21.17 19.25
CA MET A 97 0.17 20.58 20.07
C MET A 97 1.40 21.49 20.13
N ALA A 98 2.11 21.50 21.27
CA ALA A 98 3.28 22.34 21.46
C ALA A 98 4.50 21.75 20.75
N HIS A 99 5.12 22.51 19.84
CA HIS A 99 6.36 22.15 19.13
C HIS A 99 6.41 20.68 18.65
N PRO A 100 5.42 20.23 17.86
CA PRO A 100 5.31 18.84 17.45
C PRO A 100 6.48 18.43 16.55
N VAL A 101 6.96 17.20 16.76
CA VAL A 101 7.88 16.50 15.86
C VAL A 101 7.16 15.28 15.28
N LEU A 102 7.37 15.00 14.00
CA LEU A 102 6.85 13.80 13.34
C LEU A 102 7.87 12.65 13.43
N GLY A 103 7.52 11.60 14.16
CA GLY A 103 8.26 10.34 14.18
C GLY A 103 7.72 9.36 13.13
N MET A 104 8.61 8.74 12.37
CA MET A 104 8.23 7.82 11.28
C MET A 104 8.93 6.46 11.42
N GLU A 105 8.15 5.37 11.39
CA GLU A 105 8.66 3.99 11.42
C GLU A 105 9.64 3.66 10.28
N PHE A 106 9.41 4.22 9.10
CA PHE A 106 10.09 3.82 7.85
C PHE A 106 11.52 4.34 7.74
N PHE A 107 11.85 5.38 8.51
CA PHE A 107 13.18 5.97 8.55
C PHE A 107 13.98 5.44 9.74
N GLN A 108 15.30 5.35 9.55
CA GLN A 108 16.21 4.90 10.58
C GLN A 108 16.56 6.05 11.53
N ARG A 109 16.94 5.72 12.75
CA ARG A 109 17.34 6.70 13.78
C ARG A 109 18.43 7.67 13.33
N GLY A 110 19.28 7.25 12.39
CA GLY A 110 20.36 8.06 11.81
C GLY A 110 19.95 8.96 10.63
N ASP A 111 18.71 8.87 10.14
CA ASP A 111 18.28 9.61 8.94
C ASP A 111 17.87 11.07 9.23
N ASP A 112 17.95 11.55 10.49
CA ASP A 112 17.47 12.88 10.90
C ASP A 112 18.09 14.02 10.06
N ALA A 113 19.36 13.89 9.65
CA ALA A 113 20.01 14.90 8.82
C ALA A 113 19.41 14.99 7.41
N VAL A 114 19.11 13.86 6.76
CA VAL A 114 18.47 13.87 5.43
C VAL A 114 17.01 14.33 5.52
N LEU A 115 16.32 13.98 6.61
CA LEU A 115 14.95 14.43 6.89
C LEU A 115 14.88 15.95 7.16
N ALA A 116 15.88 16.52 7.84
CA ALA A 116 15.99 17.97 8.03
C ALA A 116 16.18 18.72 6.69
N ARG A 117 16.96 18.13 5.77
CA ARG A 117 17.16 18.69 4.41
C ARG A 117 15.90 18.60 3.55
N TRP A 118 15.08 17.57 3.72
CA TRP A 118 13.75 17.49 3.10
C TRP A 118 12.81 18.58 3.64
N THR A 119 12.66 18.64 4.96
CA THR A 119 11.71 19.55 5.63
C THR A 119 12.05 21.02 5.43
N SER A 120 13.34 21.37 5.33
CA SER A 120 13.80 22.72 4.96
C SER A 120 13.66 23.04 3.47
N GLY A 121 13.40 22.03 2.64
CA GLY A 121 13.25 22.15 1.20
C GLY A 121 14.54 22.19 0.39
N GLU A 122 15.68 21.88 1.01
CA GLU A 122 16.97 21.71 0.32
C GLU A 122 16.95 20.50 -0.63
N LEU A 123 16.29 19.41 -0.24
CA LEU A 123 16.07 18.24 -1.08
C LEU A 123 14.66 18.24 -1.69
N THR A 124 14.53 17.77 -2.93
CA THR A 124 13.24 17.64 -3.62
C THR A 124 13.09 16.25 -4.25
N GLY A 125 11.85 15.77 -4.33
CA GLY A 125 11.46 14.56 -5.06
C GLY A 125 12.48 13.42 -5.01
N ASP A 126 13.08 13.13 -6.17
CA ASP A 126 14.02 12.03 -6.37
C ASP A 126 15.30 12.16 -5.55
N ASP A 127 15.85 13.37 -5.40
CA ASP A 127 17.10 13.59 -4.67
C ASP A 127 16.95 13.17 -3.21
N PHE A 128 15.78 13.42 -2.63
CA PHE A 128 15.46 12.93 -1.30
C PHE A 128 15.41 11.41 -1.25
N LEU A 129 14.69 10.77 -2.17
CA LEU A 129 14.52 9.31 -2.19
C LEU A 129 15.82 8.55 -2.41
N LEU A 130 16.71 9.09 -3.26
CA LEU A 130 18.04 8.56 -3.52
C LEU A 130 18.95 8.81 -2.31
N THR A 131 18.99 10.02 -1.77
CA THR A 131 19.85 10.35 -0.61
C THR A 131 19.44 9.59 0.65
N SER A 132 18.14 9.40 0.87
CA SER A 132 17.63 8.61 1.99
C SER A 132 17.72 7.11 1.75
N GLY A 133 18.03 6.66 0.52
CA GLY A 133 18.00 5.25 0.14
C GLY A 133 16.64 4.59 0.34
N TRP A 134 15.54 5.34 0.13
CA TRP A 134 14.17 4.90 0.46
C TRP A 134 13.84 3.53 -0.15
N TYR A 135 14.07 3.37 -1.45
CA TYR A 135 13.78 2.11 -2.15
C TYR A 135 14.85 1.03 -1.93
N ASP A 136 16.09 1.40 -1.62
CA ASP A 136 17.16 0.44 -1.35
C ASP A 136 16.95 -0.32 -0.05
N ARG A 137 16.38 0.39 0.92
CA ARG A 137 15.97 -0.18 2.20
C ARG A 137 14.63 -0.90 2.08
N GLY A 138 14.01 -0.94 0.90
CA GLY A 138 12.72 -1.60 0.64
C GLY A 138 11.53 -0.82 1.19
N GLY A 139 11.58 0.50 1.12
CA GLY A 139 10.43 1.36 1.36
C GLY A 139 9.27 1.04 0.42
N TYR A 140 8.06 1.35 0.87
CA TYR A 140 6.84 1.25 0.06
C TYR A 140 6.86 2.26 -1.09
N ASN A 141 5.89 2.21 -2.00
CA ASN A 141 5.80 3.24 -3.02
C ASN A 141 5.64 4.62 -2.36
N TRP A 142 6.51 5.58 -2.72
CA TRP A 142 6.54 6.92 -2.14
C TRP A 142 5.20 7.65 -2.24
N VAL A 143 4.35 7.33 -3.23
CA VAL A 143 3.02 7.93 -3.38
C VAL A 143 2.19 7.86 -2.09
N TYR A 144 2.34 6.78 -1.31
CA TYR A 144 1.62 6.63 -0.05
C TYR A 144 2.13 7.59 1.03
N TYR A 145 3.42 7.93 1.03
CA TYR A 145 4.04 8.73 2.09
C TYR A 145 4.19 10.20 1.74
N ALA A 146 4.12 10.53 0.44
CA ALA A 146 4.19 11.90 -0.06
C ALA A 146 3.21 12.85 0.65
N PRO A 147 1.90 12.56 0.82
CA PRO A 147 0.97 13.50 1.45
C PRO A 147 1.38 13.90 2.88
N ILE A 148 1.89 12.95 3.65
CA ILE A 148 2.28 13.15 5.05
C ILE A 148 3.61 13.91 5.12
N MET A 149 4.56 13.56 4.26
CA MET A 149 5.88 14.19 4.18
C MET A 149 5.81 15.61 3.61
N ASP A 150 4.89 15.85 2.68
CA ASP A 150 4.58 17.17 2.14
C ASP A 150 3.87 18.02 3.20
N ALA A 151 2.89 17.46 3.93
CA ALA A 151 2.26 18.15 5.06
C ALA A 151 3.27 18.55 6.15
N ALA A 152 4.20 17.67 6.49
CA ALA A 152 5.26 17.99 7.45
C ALA A 152 6.14 19.14 6.96
N ARG A 153 6.51 19.14 5.67
CA ARG A 153 7.29 20.22 5.04
C ARG A 153 6.53 21.54 5.01
N GLU A 154 5.25 21.53 4.63
CA GLU A 154 4.37 22.71 4.63
C GLU A 154 4.30 23.38 6.01
N LEU A 155 4.29 22.57 7.08
CA LEU A 155 4.25 23.03 8.46
C LEU A 155 5.61 23.44 9.02
N GLY A 156 6.71 23.17 8.30
CA GLY A 156 8.07 23.26 8.85
C GLY A 156 8.30 22.32 10.04
N MET A 157 7.52 21.23 10.12
CA MET A 157 7.57 20.28 11.23
C MET A 157 8.82 19.39 11.10
N PRO A 158 9.67 19.27 12.13
CA PRO A 158 10.79 18.34 12.09
C PRO A 158 10.30 16.90 11.93
N VAL A 159 10.97 16.14 11.07
CA VAL A 159 10.71 14.70 10.88
C VAL A 159 11.92 13.92 11.37
N VAL A 160 11.68 12.85 12.13
CA VAL A 160 12.72 11.98 12.68
C VAL A 160 12.45 10.51 12.41
N GLY A 161 13.52 9.74 12.18
CA GLY A 161 13.42 8.30 12.00
C GLY A 161 13.41 7.56 13.33
N LEU A 162 12.57 6.52 13.43
CA LEU A 162 12.35 5.78 14.68
C LEU A 162 13.01 4.40 14.70
N ASN A 163 13.34 3.82 13.56
CA ASN A 163 13.73 2.41 13.49
C ASN A 163 15.24 2.21 13.36
N VAL A 164 15.69 0.96 13.44
CA VAL A 164 17.09 0.56 13.19
C VAL A 164 17.24 -0.03 11.79
N ASP A 165 18.48 -0.32 11.40
CA ASP A 165 18.74 -0.98 10.12
C ASP A 165 18.01 -2.32 9.99
N ARG A 166 17.36 -2.57 8.84
CA ARG A 166 16.54 -3.77 8.61
C ARG A 166 17.33 -5.07 8.69
N SER A 167 18.66 -5.03 8.58
CA SER A 167 19.52 -6.18 8.82
C SER A 167 19.40 -6.73 10.25
N ILE A 168 19.09 -5.87 11.23
CA ILE A 168 18.93 -6.25 12.64
C ILE A 168 17.67 -7.11 12.87
N PRO A 169 16.43 -6.63 12.62
CA PRO A 169 15.24 -7.46 12.76
C PRO A 169 15.26 -8.66 11.80
N ARG A 170 15.89 -8.53 10.63
CA ARG A 170 16.12 -9.68 9.73
C ARG A 170 17.02 -10.75 10.35
N THR A 171 18.02 -10.34 11.13
CA THR A 171 18.90 -11.26 11.87
C THR A 171 18.11 -11.95 12.98
N VAL A 172 17.28 -11.21 13.73
CA VAL A 172 16.39 -11.80 14.75
C VAL A 172 15.41 -12.79 14.13
N ASN A 173 14.75 -12.45 13.03
CA ASN A 173 13.87 -13.36 12.29
C ASN A 173 14.57 -14.66 11.85
N ARG A 174 15.87 -14.58 11.51
CA ARG A 174 16.63 -15.72 11.00
C ARG A 174 17.29 -16.55 12.09
N LYS A 175 17.78 -15.91 13.15
CA LYS A 175 18.70 -16.51 14.13
C LYS A 175 18.28 -16.31 15.59
N GLY A 176 17.18 -15.58 15.84
CA GLY A 176 16.78 -15.15 17.19
C GLY A 176 17.60 -13.96 17.71
N LEU A 177 17.23 -13.44 18.87
CA LEU A 177 17.92 -12.30 19.53
C LEU A 177 19.39 -12.63 19.83
N GLU A 178 19.71 -13.89 20.14
CA GLU A 178 21.10 -14.32 20.36
C GLU A 178 21.96 -14.31 19.10
N GLY A 179 21.34 -14.30 17.93
CA GLY A 179 22.04 -14.19 16.66
C GLY A 179 22.54 -12.78 16.32
N LEU A 180 22.19 -11.77 17.12
CA LEU A 180 22.68 -10.40 16.97
C LEU A 180 24.17 -10.31 17.33
N SER A 181 24.93 -9.58 16.53
CA SER A 181 26.31 -9.21 16.84
C SER A 181 26.41 -8.34 18.10
N PRO A 182 27.59 -8.26 18.76
CA PRO A 182 27.79 -7.36 19.89
C PRO A 182 27.40 -5.91 19.60
N GLU A 183 27.72 -5.43 18.39
CA GLU A 183 27.40 -4.07 17.92
C GLU A 183 25.89 -3.87 17.80
N GLN A 184 25.18 -4.83 17.18
CA GLN A 184 23.73 -4.79 17.07
C GLN A 184 23.05 -4.88 18.43
N LYS A 185 23.57 -5.72 19.34
CA LYS A 185 23.07 -5.83 20.73
C LYS A 185 23.25 -4.50 21.48
N ALA A 186 24.37 -3.82 21.29
CA ALA A 186 24.61 -2.49 21.86
C ALA A 186 23.65 -1.43 21.28
N GLU A 187 23.38 -1.48 19.96
CA GLU A 187 22.49 -0.52 19.28
C GLU A 187 21.03 -0.65 19.72
N VAL A 188 20.51 -1.89 19.83
CA VAL A 188 19.10 -2.10 20.19
C VAL A 188 18.88 -2.16 21.70
N GLY A 189 19.88 -2.57 22.47
CA GLY A 189 19.78 -2.82 23.91
C GLY A 189 18.99 -4.08 24.25
N GLU A 190 18.60 -4.25 25.52
CA GLU A 190 17.80 -5.40 25.96
C GLU A 190 16.40 -5.39 25.32
N VAL A 191 15.94 -6.54 24.84
CA VAL A 191 14.60 -6.76 24.26
C VAL A 191 13.94 -7.92 24.99
N ARG A 192 12.80 -7.65 25.64
CA ARG A 192 12.01 -8.66 26.35
C ARG A 192 10.82 -9.13 25.54
N THR A 193 10.59 -10.44 25.49
CA THR A 193 9.49 -11.06 24.73
C THR A 193 8.42 -11.73 25.62
N ASP A 194 8.69 -11.89 26.92
CA ASP A 194 7.91 -12.73 27.83
C ASP A 194 6.81 -11.98 28.62
N ASN A 195 6.76 -10.66 28.52
CA ASN A 195 6.01 -9.83 29.45
C ASN A 195 4.60 -9.42 28.99
N SER A 196 4.10 -9.92 27.86
CA SER A 196 2.74 -9.62 27.39
C SER A 196 2.12 -10.77 26.57
N PRO A 197 1.33 -11.65 27.22
CA PRO A 197 0.58 -12.70 26.54
C PRO A 197 -0.45 -12.15 25.55
N GLN A 198 -1.11 -11.02 25.87
CA GLN A 198 -2.07 -10.38 24.97
C GLN A 198 -1.41 -9.88 23.69
N HIS A 199 -0.24 -9.24 23.80
CA HIS A 199 0.52 -8.79 22.63
C HIS A 199 0.92 -9.97 21.75
N ARG A 200 1.46 -11.04 22.35
CA ARG A 200 1.81 -12.25 21.61
C ARG A 200 0.61 -12.86 20.89
N PHE A 201 -0.55 -12.89 21.53
CA PHE A 201 -1.78 -13.38 20.92
C PHE A 201 -2.24 -12.50 19.76
N LEU A 202 -2.23 -11.17 19.92
CA LEU A 202 -2.57 -10.21 18.86
C LEU A 202 -1.66 -10.41 17.63
N ILE A 203 -0.35 -10.46 17.84
CA ILE A 203 0.61 -10.64 16.75
C ILE A 203 0.38 -11.98 16.06
N ALA A 204 0.13 -13.07 16.81
CA ALA A 204 -0.23 -14.35 16.18
C ALA A 204 -1.45 -14.25 15.26
N ARG A 205 -2.47 -13.45 15.63
CA ARG A 205 -3.67 -13.24 14.81
C ARG A 205 -3.42 -12.43 13.56
N TYR A 206 -2.53 -11.43 13.59
CA TYR A 206 -2.13 -10.73 12.36
C TYR A 206 -1.48 -11.64 11.32
N PHE A 207 -0.80 -12.72 11.74
CA PHE A 207 -0.23 -13.70 10.82
C PHE A 207 -1.19 -14.83 10.42
N GLY A 208 -2.36 -14.92 11.07
CA GLY A 208 -3.41 -15.89 10.76
C GLY A 208 -2.91 -17.33 10.63
N ASP A 209 -3.41 -18.03 9.60
CA ASP A 209 -3.07 -19.44 9.33
C ASP A 209 -1.59 -19.68 9.02
N THR A 210 -0.84 -18.63 8.65
CA THR A 210 0.62 -18.74 8.40
C THR A 210 1.35 -19.27 9.63
N VAL A 211 0.88 -18.91 10.83
CA VAL A 211 1.46 -19.38 12.10
C VAL A 211 1.35 -20.89 12.23
N ALA A 212 0.24 -21.49 11.79
CA ALA A 212 0.01 -22.93 11.85
C ALA A 212 0.78 -23.70 10.76
N LEU A 213 1.10 -23.05 9.64
CA LEU A 213 1.79 -23.66 8.50
C LEU A 213 3.32 -23.71 8.65
N LEU A 214 3.88 -22.96 9.60
CA LEU A 214 5.34 -22.82 9.76
C LEU A 214 5.83 -23.49 11.05
N PRO A 215 7.14 -23.85 11.14
CA PRO A 215 7.69 -24.45 12.35
C PRO A 215 7.48 -23.53 13.57
N PRO A 216 7.19 -24.05 14.77
CA PRO A 216 6.91 -23.20 15.95
C PRO A 216 7.98 -22.14 16.23
N ALA A 217 9.26 -22.51 16.05
CA ALA A 217 10.39 -21.61 16.24
C ALA A 217 10.41 -20.42 15.25
N TRP A 218 9.70 -20.51 14.12
CA TRP A 218 9.54 -19.40 13.18
C TRP A 218 8.74 -18.26 13.82
N PHE A 219 7.60 -18.58 14.44
CA PHE A 219 6.76 -17.57 15.09
C PHE A 219 7.48 -16.94 16.28
N ASP A 220 8.24 -17.72 17.05
CA ASP A 220 9.05 -17.16 18.14
C ASP A 220 10.07 -16.12 17.68
N ARG A 221 10.75 -16.40 16.55
CA ARG A 221 11.71 -15.47 15.97
C ARG A 221 11.03 -14.24 15.36
N MET A 222 9.90 -14.44 14.70
CA MET A 222 9.07 -13.35 14.17
C MET A 222 8.59 -12.44 15.29
N TYR A 223 7.99 -13.01 16.32
CA TYR A 223 7.49 -12.27 17.47
C TYR A 223 8.61 -11.54 18.22
N ALA A 224 9.80 -12.15 18.31
CA ALA A 224 10.97 -11.47 18.87
C ALA A 224 11.40 -10.26 18.03
N ALA A 225 11.31 -10.33 16.70
CA ALA A 225 11.57 -9.17 15.83
C ALA A 225 10.50 -8.09 15.99
N GLN A 226 9.22 -8.46 16.15
CA GLN A 226 8.14 -7.52 16.47
C GLN A 226 8.42 -6.77 17.77
N CYS A 227 8.77 -7.50 18.83
CA CYS A 227 9.13 -6.91 20.12
C CYS A 227 10.36 -6.00 20.02
N LEU A 228 11.35 -6.35 19.19
CA LEU A 228 12.51 -5.52 18.93
C LEU A 228 12.09 -4.19 18.30
N TRP A 229 11.22 -4.23 17.29
CA TRP A 229 10.68 -3.01 16.66
C TRP A 229 9.96 -2.11 17.65
N ASP A 230 9.06 -2.65 18.48
CA ASP A 230 8.35 -1.86 19.50
C ASP A 230 9.30 -1.18 20.48
N VAL A 231 10.28 -1.94 21.00
CA VAL A 231 11.27 -1.44 21.97
C VAL A 231 12.16 -0.38 21.34
N VAL A 232 12.61 -0.63 20.11
CA VAL A 232 13.43 0.32 19.36
C VAL A 232 12.66 1.61 19.12
N MET A 233 11.43 1.55 18.61
CA MET A 233 10.66 2.75 18.33
C MET A 233 10.29 3.51 19.61
N ALA A 234 9.88 2.82 20.68
CA ALA A 234 9.60 3.48 21.97
C ALA A 234 10.84 4.20 22.54
N ARG A 235 12.03 3.57 22.45
CA ARG A 235 13.29 4.21 22.86
C ARG A 235 13.63 5.42 21.99
N SER A 236 13.37 5.35 20.68
CA SER A 236 13.54 6.49 19.77
C SER A 236 12.61 7.64 20.11
N VAL A 237 11.33 7.35 20.36
CA VAL A 237 10.33 8.33 20.78
C VAL A 237 10.82 9.03 22.05
N LEU A 238 11.19 8.29 23.09
CA LEU A 238 11.69 8.87 24.34
C LEU A 238 12.98 9.69 24.19
N ALA A 239 13.88 9.27 23.28
CA ALA A 239 15.14 9.97 23.04
C ALA A 239 14.98 11.26 22.20
N LYS A 240 13.98 11.30 21.32
CA LYS A 240 13.77 12.39 20.35
C LYS A 240 12.56 13.27 20.68
N LEU A 241 11.80 12.94 21.72
CA LEU A 241 10.72 13.76 22.24
C LEU A 241 11.30 15.06 22.82
N PRO A 242 10.90 16.24 22.34
CA PRO A 242 11.40 17.50 22.90
C PRO A 242 10.99 17.65 24.38
N PRO A 243 11.83 18.22 25.27
CA PRO A 243 11.51 18.38 26.70
C PRO A 243 10.24 19.18 27.01
N ASP A 244 9.88 20.14 26.14
CA ASP A 244 8.65 20.94 26.24
C ASP A 244 7.70 20.74 25.04
N GLY A 245 8.05 19.88 24.08
CA GLY A 245 7.27 19.63 22.86
C GLY A 245 6.68 18.22 22.76
N THR A 246 5.77 18.04 21.83
CA THR A 246 5.06 16.77 21.63
C THR A 246 5.61 15.97 20.46
N MET A 247 5.22 14.71 20.35
CA MET A 247 5.52 13.91 19.18
C MET A 247 4.25 13.29 18.59
N ILE A 248 4.11 13.38 17.27
CA ILE A 248 3.11 12.64 16.50
C ILE A 248 3.89 11.52 15.79
N VAL A 249 3.45 10.28 15.89
CA VAL A 249 4.16 9.12 15.36
C VAL A 249 3.27 8.41 14.35
N LEU A 250 3.77 8.25 13.12
CA LEU A 250 3.13 7.40 12.11
C LEU A 250 3.82 6.04 12.05
N VAL A 251 3.04 4.98 12.26
CA VAL A 251 3.54 3.61 12.42
C VAL A 251 2.45 2.60 12.06
N GLY A 252 2.81 1.40 11.60
CA GLY A 252 1.86 0.34 11.30
C GLY A 252 0.96 0.00 12.49
N SER A 253 -0.33 -0.24 12.23
CA SER A 253 -1.36 -0.42 13.27
C SER A 253 -1.05 -1.52 14.29
N GLY A 254 -0.29 -2.55 13.89
CA GLY A 254 0.13 -3.63 14.79
C GLY A 254 1.05 -3.18 15.93
N HIS A 255 1.67 -2.00 15.83
CA HIS A 255 2.48 -1.38 16.87
C HIS A 255 1.67 -0.47 17.82
N VAL A 256 0.39 -0.22 17.51
CA VAL A 256 -0.47 0.75 18.22
C VAL A 256 -1.67 0.08 18.89
N ALA A 257 -2.30 -0.86 18.18
CA ALA A 257 -3.57 -1.46 18.57
C ALA A 257 -3.56 -1.98 20.01
N TYR A 258 -4.66 -1.72 20.72
CA TYR A 258 -4.91 -2.10 22.11
C TYR A 258 -3.93 -1.53 23.14
N GLY A 259 -3.08 -0.58 22.74
CA GLY A 259 -1.99 -0.07 23.56
C GLY A 259 -0.89 -1.09 23.84
N LEU A 260 -0.85 -2.22 23.11
CA LEU A 260 0.01 -3.36 23.45
C LEU A 260 1.42 -3.31 22.83
N GLY A 261 1.65 -2.44 21.84
CA GLY A 261 2.94 -2.24 21.17
C GLY A 261 3.76 -1.11 21.79
N ILE A 262 3.99 -0.03 21.03
CA ILE A 262 4.86 1.10 21.39
C ILE A 262 4.39 1.80 22.67
N ALA A 263 3.08 2.04 22.84
CA ALA A 263 2.55 2.72 24.03
C ALA A 263 2.98 2.00 25.31
N ARG A 264 2.72 0.68 25.39
CA ARG A 264 3.22 -0.17 26.48
C ARG A 264 4.73 -0.06 26.67
N ARG A 265 5.53 -0.09 25.59
CA ARG A 265 6.99 -0.02 25.69
C ARG A 265 7.48 1.34 26.20
N ILE A 266 6.81 2.44 25.88
CA ILE A 266 7.11 3.76 26.43
C ILE A 266 6.98 3.72 27.95
N HIS A 267 5.84 3.23 28.47
CA HIS A 267 5.59 3.12 29.91
C HIS A 267 6.59 2.18 30.61
N GLU A 268 6.88 1.02 30.01
CA GLU A 268 7.87 0.06 30.52
C GLU A 268 9.28 0.68 30.61
N GLU A 269 9.71 1.44 29.60
CA GLU A 269 11.03 2.08 29.57
C GLU A 269 11.16 3.23 30.57
N LEU A 270 10.11 4.04 30.74
CA LEU A 270 10.07 5.10 31.75
C LEU A 270 10.12 4.52 33.17
N ALA A 271 9.29 3.51 33.45
CA ALA A 271 9.28 2.81 34.74
C ALA A 271 10.64 2.17 35.05
N ARG A 272 11.28 1.51 34.07
CA ARG A 272 12.62 0.93 34.22
C ARG A 272 13.69 1.97 34.57
N LYS A 273 13.55 3.20 34.06
CA LYS A 273 14.47 4.31 34.33
C LYS A 273 14.09 5.12 35.58
N GLY A 274 12.98 4.79 36.26
CA GLY A 274 12.44 5.59 37.37
C GLY A 274 12.03 7.00 36.94
N GLN A 275 11.67 7.19 35.66
CA GLN A 275 11.24 8.48 35.12
C GLN A 275 9.71 8.63 35.25
N PRO A 276 9.20 9.87 35.39
CA PRO A 276 7.75 10.11 35.37
C PRO A 276 7.12 9.59 34.09
N ASP A 277 5.90 9.07 34.21
CA ASP A 277 5.15 8.60 33.06
C ASP A 277 4.67 9.77 32.19
N ILE A 278 4.38 9.50 30.92
CA ILE A 278 3.88 10.49 29.97
C ILE A 278 2.54 10.05 29.38
N SER A 279 1.69 11.02 29.01
CA SER A 279 0.44 10.72 28.32
C SER A 279 0.71 10.29 26.88
N VAL A 280 0.15 9.14 26.50
CA VAL A 280 0.16 8.60 25.14
C VAL A 280 -1.29 8.46 24.67
N ALA A 281 -1.61 8.98 23.49
CA ALA A 281 -2.89 8.76 22.84
C ALA A 281 -2.70 7.97 21.53
N THR A 282 -3.71 7.21 21.14
CA THR A 282 -3.65 6.26 20.04
C THR A 282 -4.80 6.47 19.05
N LEU A 283 -4.48 6.40 17.77
CA LEU A 283 -5.46 6.29 16.70
C LEU A 283 -5.22 5.02 15.89
N VAL A 284 -6.27 4.25 15.61
CA VAL A 284 -6.18 3.06 14.74
C VAL A 284 -7.22 3.15 13.62
N PRO A 285 -6.82 2.94 12.36
CA PRO A 285 -7.74 2.86 11.23
C PRO A 285 -8.51 1.53 11.24
N VAL A 286 -9.76 1.59 10.81
CA VAL A 286 -10.61 0.41 10.60
C VAL A 286 -11.29 0.53 9.24
N ILE A 287 -11.31 -0.54 8.47
CA ILE A 287 -12.03 -0.59 7.20
C ILE A 287 -13.48 -1.00 7.46
N ALA A 288 -14.44 -0.20 7.02
CA ALA A 288 -15.86 -0.56 7.04
C ALA A 288 -16.12 -1.74 6.10
N PRO A 289 -17.09 -2.64 6.40
CA PRO A 289 -17.44 -3.70 5.47
C PRO A 289 -17.87 -3.14 4.12
N ALA A 290 -17.72 -3.93 3.06
CA ALA A 290 -18.16 -3.52 1.74
C ALA A 290 -19.68 -3.26 1.71
N PRO A 291 -20.15 -2.32 0.88
CA PRO A 291 -21.58 -2.12 0.66
C PRO A 291 -22.21 -3.40 0.11
N GLU A 292 -23.40 -3.78 0.59
CA GLU A 292 -24.17 -4.90 0.00
C GLU A 292 -24.58 -4.58 -1.44
N GLU A 293 -24.43 -5.53 -2.36
CA GLU A 293 -24.94 -5.39 -3.73
C GLU A 293 -26.47 -5.45 -3.74
N GLY A 294 -27.11 -4.45 -4.38
CA GLY A 294 -28.47 -4.61 -4.91
C GLY A 294 -29.56 -4.88 -3.88
N GLY A 295 -29.56 -4.20 -2.74
CA GLY A 295 -30.68 -4.28 -1.80
C GLY A 295 -32.01 -3.98 -2.51
N GLU A 296 -32.84 -5.01 -2.73
CA GLU A 296 -34.27 -4.77 -2.84
C GLU A 296 -34.68 -3.98 -1.59
N PRO A 297 -35.58 -3.00 -1.71
CA PRO A 297 -36.06 -2.22 -0.58
C PRO A 297 -36.95 -3.12 0.28
N HIS A 298 -36.35 -4.05 1.03
CA HIS A 298 -37.03 -4.81 2.06
C HIS A 298 -37.16 -3.95 3.31
N GLY A 299 -37.98 -2.92 3.16
CA GLY A 299 -38.72 -2.33 4.25
C GLY A 299 -40.17 -2.30 3.81
N HIS A 300 -41.03 -3.12 4.44
CA HIS A 300 -42.45 -2.74 4.48
C HIS A 300 -42.52 -1.30 5.00
N PRO A 301 -43.24 -0.39 4.33
CA PRO A 301 -43.22 1.01 4.69
C PRO A 301 -43.87 1.19 6.05
N MET A 302 -43.06 1.50 7.06
CA MET A 302 -43.56 2.08 8.30
C MET A 302 -43.88 3.56 8.03
N PRO A 303 -45.11 4.02 8.28
CA PRO A 303 -45.46 5.41 8.04
C PRO A 303 -44.88 6.29 9.16
N GLY A 304 -43.87 7.10 8.82
CA GLY A 304 -43.41 8.23 9.62
C GLY A 304 -41.92 8.19 10.00
N GLY A 305 -41.12 9.04 9.35
CA GLY A 305 -39.76 9.36 9.80
C GLY A 305 -38.79 9.75 8.68
N GLY A 306 -38.62 11.05 8.47
CA GLY A 306 -37.41 11.76 7.98
C GLY A 306 -36.57 11.17 6.83
N HIS A 307 -36.50 11.89 5.71
CA HIS A 307 -35.45 11.70 4.71
C HIS A 307 -34.09 12.10 5.30
N GLY A 308 -33.25 11.12 5.61
CA GLY A 308 -31.82 11.30 5.91
C GLY A 308 -30.98 11.36 4.62
N PRO A 309 -29.77 11.96 4.67
CA PRO A 309 -29.04 12.34 3.46
C PRO A 309 -28.32 11.15 2.82
N GLY A 310 -28.44 11.03 1.50
CA GLY A 310 -27.42 10.48 0.60
C GLY A 310 -27.37 8.96 0.45
N ALA A 311 -27.56 8.50 -0.78
CA ALA A 311 -27.17 7.16 -1.20
C ALA A 311 -25.65 6.94 -0.95
N GLY A 312 -25.28 5.86 -0.27
CA GLY A 312 -23.94 5.27 -0.41
C GLY A 312 -23.09 4.97 0.83
N SER A 313 -23.56 5.12 2.07
CA SER A 313 -22.80 4.59 3.22
C SER A 313 -23.11 3.10 3.39
N GLY A 314 -22.14 2.23 3.06
CA GLY A 314 -22.23 0.80 3.38
C GLY A 314 -22.45 0.53 4.89
N PRO A 315 -22.57 -0.74 5.30
CA PRO A 315 -22.75 -1.09 6.70
C PRO A 315 -21.63 -0.48 7.57
N PRO A 316 -21.92 -0.09 8.83
CA PRO A 316 -20.90 0.50 9.68
C PRO A 316 -19.83 -0.55 10.06
N ALA A 317 -18.62 -0.07 10.30
CA ALA A 317 -17.59 -0.87 10.94
C ALA A 317 -17.98 -1.21 12.38
N LEU A 318 -17.55 -2.38 12.84
CA LEU A 318 -17.62 -2.80 14.24
C LEU A 318 -16.20 -3.04 14.75
N PHE A 319 -15.93 -2.61 15.97
CA PHE A 319 -14.65 -2.78 16.66
C PHE A 319 -14.88 -2.73 18.17
N VAL A 320 -13.98 -3.30 18.96
CA VAL A 320 -14.02 -3.08 20.42
C VAL A 320 -13.43 -1.72 20.78
N ARG A 321 -13.97 -1.09 21.82
CA ARG A 321 -13.58 0.27 22.24
C ARG A 321 -12.20 0.31 22.89
N SER A 322 -11.62 -0.83 23.27
CA SER A 322 -10.23 -0.88 23.75
C SER A 322 -9.19 -0.83 22.62
N LEU A 323 -9.60 -0.83 21.35
CA LEU A 323 -8.71 -0.87 20.19
C LEU A 323 -7.73 0.33 20.16
N ALA A 324 -8.22 1.52 20.49
CA ALA A 324 -7.46 2.78 20.51
C ALA A 324 -8.26 3.87 21.26
N ASP A 325 -7.66 5.02 21.53
CA ASP A 325 -8.39 6.20 22.04
C ASP A 325 -9.35 6.77 20.99
N VAL A 326 -8.91 6.78 19.73
CA VAL A 326 -9.71 7.17 18.56
C VAL A 326 -9.65 6.08 17.49
N VAL A 327 -10.78 5.75 16.89
CA VAL A 327 -10.84 4.91 15.69
C VAL A 327 -11.25 5.76 14.50
N ALA A 328 -10.53 5.65 13.38
CA ALA A 328 -10.88 6.29 12.11
C ALA A 328 -11.41 5.24 11.14
N VAL A 329 -12.62 5.42 10.63
CA VAL A 329 -13.26 4.41 9.76
C VAL A 329 -13.13 4.81 8.29
N PHE A 330 -12.61 3.91 7.47
CA PHE A 330 -12.36 4.09 6.04
C PHE A 330 -13.27 3.20 5.19
N PRO A 331 -13.61 3.59 3.96
CA PRO A 331 -14.38 2.74 3.06
C PRO A 331 -13.54 1.53 2.61
N ASN A 332 -14.18 0.37 2.46
CA ASN A 332 -13.58 -0.74 1.73
C ASN A 332 -13.56 -0.41 0.23
N ARG A 333 -12.37 -0.35 -0.35
CA ARG A 333 -12.17 -0.14 -1.80
C ARG A 333 -11.78 -1.42 -2.56
N GLY A 334 -11.84 -2.57 -1.89
CA GLY A 334 -11.28 -3.83 -2.38
C GLY A 334 -9.77 -3.87 -2.26
N ASP A 335 -9.17 -4.95 -2.77
CA ASP A 335 -7.73 -5.25 -2.65
C ASP A 335 -6.87 -4.57 -3.74
N VAL A 336 -7.42 -3.59 -4.47
CA VAL A 336 -6.69 -2.86 -5.52
C VAL A 336 -5.89 -1.72 -4.90
N GLU A 337 -4.57 -1.90 -4.88
CA GLU A 337 -3.62 -0.86 -4.44
C GLU A 337 -3.60 0.34 -5.40
N GLU A 338 -3.17 1.51 -4.90
CA GLU A 338 -3.04 2.75 -5.70
C GLU A 338 -2.05 2.59 -6.86
N VAL A 339 -1.09 1.66 -6.72
CA VAL A 339 -0.03 1.39 -7.69
C VAL A 339 0.08 -0.11 -8.01
N PRO A 340 0.57 -0.49 -9.19
CA PRO A 340 0.74 -1.88 -9.58
C PRO A 340 1.79 -2.60 -8.72
N ARG A 341 1.47 -3.83 -8.31
CA ARG A 341 2.43 -4.73 -7.66
C ARG A 341 3.28 -5.44 -8.71
N LEU A 342 4.55 -5.05 -8.80
CA LEU A 342 5.44 -5.59 -9.83
C LEU A 342 5.92 -7.02 -9.53
N GLY A 343 6.14 -7.37 -8.25
CA GLY A 343 6.55 -8.73 -7.87
C GLY A 343 7.99 -9.12 -8.19
N LEU A 344 8.92 -8.17 -8.09
CA LEU A 344 10.33 -8.35 -8.44
C LEU A 344 11.24 -8.10 -7.24
N LYS A 345 12.27 -8.95 -7.06
CA LYS A 345 13.39 -8.65 -6.17
C LYS A 345 14.68 -8.54 -6.96
N LEU A 346 15.31 -7.40 -6.83
CA LEU A 346 16.58 -7.09 -7.49
C LEU A 346 17.75 -7.20 -6.53
N GLU A 347 18.90 -7.54 -7.10
CA GLU A 347 20.21 -7.41 -6.49
C GLU A 347 21.21 -6.87 -7.50
N GLU A 348 22.26 -6.23 -6.99
CA GLU A 348 23.41 -5.88 -7.81
C GLU A 348 24.45 -7.00 -7.69
N LYS A 349 24.93 -7.46 -8.84
CA LYS A 349 25.96 -8.50 -8.92
C LYS A 349 26.91 -8.16 -10.06
N ASP A 350 28.21 -8.08 -9.75
CA ASP A 350 29.28 -7.78 -10.72
C ASP A 350 29.02 -6.48 -11.52
N GLY A 351 28.42 -5.47 -10.87
CA GLY A 351 28.06 -4.18 -11.48
C GLY A 351 26.80 -4.22 -12.35
N ALA A 352 26.04 -5.32 -12.35
CA ALA A 352 24.82 -5.49 -13.13
C ALA A 352 23.58 -5.72 -12.25
N ILE A 353 22.43 -5.23 -12.71
CA ILE A 353 21.14 -5.41 -12.03
C ILE A 353 20.60 -6.80 -12.37
N THR A 354 20.52 -7.68 -11.39
CA THR A 354 20.09 -9.07 -11.55
C THR A 354 18.78 -9.34 -10.82
N VAL A 355 17.90 -10.13 -11.44
CA VAL A 355 16.65 -10.61 -10.83
C VAL A 355 16.97 -11.72 -9.84
N LYS A 356 16.91 -11.39 -8.54
CA LYS A 356 17.09 -12.34 -7.44
C LYS A 356 15.87 -13.26 -7.26
N ARG A 357 14.67 -12.71 -7.48
CA ARG A 357 13.40 -13.43 -7.32
C ARG A 357 12.28 -12.74 -8.10
N VAL A 358 11.37 -13.56 -8.61
CA VAL A 358 10.05 -13.18 -9.09
C VAL A 358 9.02 -13.89 -8.20
N TRP A 359 7.97 -13.19 -7.79
CA TRP A 359 6.86 -13.80 -7.04
C TRP A 359 5.77 -14.26 -8.01
N PRO A 360 5.10 -15.39 -7.73
CA PRO A 360 4.00 -15.86 -8.57
C PRO A 360 2.82 -14.89 -8.52
N GLU A 361 1.98 -14.92 -9.56
CA GLU A 361 0.76 -14.10 -9.67
C GLU A 361 1.08 -12.60 -9.59
N THR A 362 2.13 -12.17 -10.28
CA THR A 362 2.55 -10.77 -10.34
C THR A 362 2.87 -10.33 -11.77
N ALA A 363 2.86 -9.02 -12.01
CA ALA A 363 3.14 -8.44 -13.32
C ALA A 363 4.49 -8.89 -13.89
N SER A 364 5.53 -9.08 -13.05
CA SER A 364 6.84 -9.57 -13.51
C SER A 364 6.80 -11.02 -13.96
N GLU A 365 6.03 -11.89 -13.30
CA GLU A 365 5.84 -13.27 -13.76
C GLU A 365 5.07 -13.30 -15.07
N GLU A 366 3.98 -12.54 -15.17
CA GLU A 366 3.17 -12.45 -16.40
C GLU A 366 3.98 -11.91 -17.58
N ALA A 367 4.86 -10.94 -17.33
CA ALA A 367 5.80 -10.41 -18.32
C ALA A 367 6.83 -11.45 -18.79
N GLY A 368 6.97 -12.58 -18.08
CA GLY A 368 7.93 -13.64 -18.38
C GLY A 368 9.33 -13.38 -17.83
N VAL A 369 9.47 -12.49 -16.83
CA VAL A 369 10.75 -12.25 -16.13
C VAL A 369 11.10 -13.49 -15.31
N ALA A 370 12.39 -13.84 -15.27
CA ALA A 370 12.89 -15.02 -14.58
C ALA A 370 14.01 -14.67 -13.61
N LYS A 371 14.18 -15.52 -12.59
CA LYS A 371 15.34 -15.44 -11.69
C LYS A 371 16.63 -15.64 -12.49
N GLY A 372 17.62 -14.77 -12.25
CA GLY A 372 18.92 -14.80 -12.90
C GLY A 372 19.02 -13.91 -14.14
N ASP A 373 17.91 -13.37 -14.61
CA ASP A 373 17.90 -12.36 -15.67
C ASP A 373 18.73 -11.14 -15.26
N VAL A 374 19.53 -10.64 -16.20
CA VAL A 374 20.25 -9.37 -16.04
C VAL A 374 19.45 -8.29 -16.76
N ILE A 375 18.97 -7.29 -16.02
CA ILE A 375 18.16 -6.22 -16.59
C ILE A 375 19.08 -5.20 -17.26
N THR A 376 18.73 -4.86 -18.50
CA THR A 376 19.47 -3.90 -19.32
C THR A 376 18.68 -2.63 -19.63
N ASP A 377 17.35 -2.70 -19.56
CA ASP A 377 16.43 -1.64 -19.98
C ASP A 377 15.09 -1.72 -19.25
N LEU A 378 14.46 -0.56 -19.04
CA LEU A 378 13.03 -0.43 -18.73
C LEU A 378 12.42 0.62 -19.65
N ASN A 379 11.41 0.22 -20.44
CA ASN A 379 10.67 1.11 -21.35
C ASN A 379 11.58 1.93 -22.28
N GLY A 380 12.63 1.29 -22.84
CA GLY A 380 13.57 1.94 -23.75
C GLY A 380 14.63 2.81 -23.08
N PHE A 381 14.64 2.89 -21.74
CA PHE A 381 15.67 3.57 -20.96
C PHE A 381 16.66 2.56 -20.35
N PRO A 382 17.97 2.73 -20.58
CA PRO A 382 19.00 1.88 -19.99
C PRO A 382 18.88 1.81 -18.47
N ALA A 383 19.03 0.61 -17.91
CA ALA A 383 18.79 0.38 -16.49
C ALA A 383 19.74 1.18 -15.56
N GLY A 384 20.92 1.57 -16.05
CA GLY A 384 21.88 2.38 -15.29
C GLY A 384 22.30 1.69 -13.99
N ASP A 385 22.27 2.43 -12.88
CA ASP A 385 22.48 1.88 -11.53
C ASP A 385 21.17 1.42 -10.87
N ILE A 386 21.30 0.50 -9.90
CA ILE A 386 20.15 -0.12 -9.25
C ILE A 386 19.26 0.86 -8.47
N HIS A 387 19.81 1.99 -8.00
CA HIS A 387 19.09 2.96 -7.18
C HIS A 387 18.09 3.73 -8.05
N HIS A 388 18.57 4.30 -9.16
CA HIS A 388 17.71 4.96 -10.15
C HIS A 388 16.76 3.97 -10.81
N PHE A 389 17.18 2.73 -11.02
CA PHE A 389 16.31 1.70 -11.57
C PHE A 389 15.11 1.39 -10.66
N ARG A 390 15.34 1.26 -9.35
CA ARG A 390 14.25 1.07 -8.36
C ARG A 390 13.29 2.25 -8.34
N LEU A 391 13.83 3.47 -8.41
CA LEU A 391 13.02 4.69 -8.51
C LEU A 391 12.17 4.69 -9.80
N ALA A 392 12.74 4.30 -10.93
CA ALA A 392 12.03 4.19 -12.20
C ALA A 392 10.90 3.15 -12.15
N LEU A 393 11.14 1.97 -11.56
CA LEU A 393 10.09 0.98 -11.34
C LEU A 393 8.96 1.51 -10.44
N ALA A 394 9.29 2.26 -9.39
CA ALA A 394 8.29 2.82 -8.48
C ALA A 394 7.43 3.92 -9.11
N ARG A 395 7.80 4.43 -10.29
CA ARG A 395 7.02 5.41 -11.06
C ARG A 395 5.94 4.79 -11.93
N LEU A 396 6.00 3.48 -12.18
CA LEU A 396 4.97 2.78 -12.94
C LEU A 396 3.61 2.92 -12.24
N ARG A 397 2.56 3.10 -13.03
CA ARG A 397 1.17 3.28 -12.62
C ARG A 397 0.27 2.30 -13.34
N TRP A 398 -0.97 2.18 -12.84
CA TRP A 398 -2.03 1.55 -13.60
C TRP A 398 -2.27 2.31 -14.90
N GLY A 399 -2.47 1.59 -16.00
CA GLY A 399 -2.53 2.14 -17.36
C GLY A 399 -1.17 2.34 -18.03
N ASP A 400 -0.06 1.92 -17.40
CA ASP A 400 1.26 1.91 -18.04
C ASP A 400 1.55 0.55 -18.69
N ARG A 401 2.52 0.57 -19.62
CA ARG A 401 3.21 -0.63 -20.10
C ARG A 401 4.54 -0.77 -19.37
N MET A 402 4.84 -1.96 -18.86
CA MET A 402 6.17 -2.31 -18.38
C MET A 402 6.83 -3.23 -19.40
N ASP A 403 7.93 -2.78 -20.00
CA ASP A 403 8.75 -3.50 -20.96
C ASP A 403 10.19 -3.55 -20.44
N LEU A 404 10.60 -4.71 -19.94
CA LEU A 404 11.95 -4.97 -19.48
C LEU A 404 12.74 -5.69 -20.56
N ARG A 405 13.90 -5.14 -20.97
CA ARG A 405 14.87 -5.91 -21.74
C ARG A 405 15.87 -6.58 -20.80
N VAL A 406 15.96 -7.89 -20.89
CA VAL A 406 16.84 -8.70 -20.06
C VAL A 406 17.83 -9.51 -20.90
N GLN A 407 19.00 -9.78 -20.34
CA GLN A 407 19.92 -10.78 -20.84
C GLN A 407 19.64 -12.11 -20.12
N ARG A 408 19.23 -13.13 -20.88
CA ARG A 408 18.98 -14.50 -20.41
C ARG A 408 19.77 -15.47 -21.26
N ASP A 409 20.63 -16.27 -20.64
CA ASP A 409 21.49 -17.25 -21.32
C ASP A 409 22.26 -16.67 -22.52
N GLY A 410 22.74 -15.42 -22.37
CA GLY A 410 23.50 -14.73 -23.40
C GLY A 410 22.66 -14.14 -24.55
N LYS A 411 21.33 -14.12 -24.44
CA LYS A 411 20.41 -13.53 -25.42
C LYS A 411 19.60 -12.40 -24.81
N ALA A 412 19.31 -11.37 -25.61
CA ALA A 412 18.34 -10.34 -25.25
C ALA A 412 16.92 -10.92 -25.35
N VAL A 413 16.11 -10.70 -24.31
CA VAL A 413 14.70 -11.11 -24.23
C VAL A 413 13.89 -9.89 -23.79
N ASP A 414 12.80 -9.60 -24.49
CA ASP A 414 11.85 -8.56 -24.11
C ASP A 414 10.73 -9.19 -23.25
N CYS A 415 10.55 -8.67 -22.05
CA CYS A 415 9.56 -9.09 -21.07
C CYS A 415 8.57 -7.95 -20.87
N SER A 416 7.39 -8.04 -21.52
CA SER A 416 6.40 -6.98 -21.55
C SER A 416 5.07 -7.38 -20.89
N VAL A 417 4.45 -6.45 -20.19
CA VAL A 417 3.11 -6.57 -19.59
C VAL A 417 2.39 -5.22 -19.58
N LEU A 418 1.06 -5.26 -19.66
CA LEU A 418 0.19 -4.09 -19.48
C LEU A 418 -0.28 -4.05 -18.03
N LEU A 419 -0.02 -2.95 -17.34
CA LEU A 419 -0.33 -2.80 -15.92
C LEU A 419 -1.77 -2.34 -15.77
N GLU A 420 -2.70 -3.28 -15.72
CA GLU A 420 -4.11 -3.02 -15.40
C GLU A 420 -4.50 -3.76 -14.12
N PRO A 421 -5.41 -3.20 -13.31
CA PRO A 421 -5.97 -3.92 -12.18
C PRO A 421 -6.64 -5.20 -12.69
N GLU A 422 -6.30 -6.35 -12.11
CA GLU A 422 -6.97 -7.61 -12.42
C GLU A 422 -8.39 -7.58 -11.85
N LEU A 423 -9.38 -7.82 -12.72
CA LEU A 423 -10.81 -7.79 -12.35
C LEU A 423 -11.44 -9.19 -12.34
N GLU A 424 -10.65 -10.27 -12.53
CA GLU A 424 -11.14 -11.64 -12.79
C GLU A 424 -11.78 -12.36 -11.58
N THR A 425 -11.73 -11.81 -10.36
CA THR A 425 -12.48 -12.34 -9.20
C THR A 425 -13.83 -11.64 -9.02
N VAL A 426 -14.76 -11.87 -9.95
CA VAL A 426 -16.18 -11.47 -9.83
C VAL A 426 -16.94 -12.30 -8.76
N THR A 427 -16.24 -13.02 -7.89
CA THR A 427 -16.79 -13.64 -6.67
C THR A 427 -16.25 -13.04 -5.37
N ARG A 428 -15.50 -11.93 -5.42
CA ARG A 428 -15.24 -11.08 -4.26
C ARG A 428 -14.96 -9.66 -4.74
N GLU A 429 -16.01 -8.83 -4.69
CA GLU A 429 -15.98 -7.36 -4.63
C GLU A 429 -15.02 -6.69 -5.63
N VAL A 430 -15.51 -6.45 -6.85
CA VAL A 430 -14.92 -5.41 -7.70
C VAL A 430 -15.01 -4.10 -6.93
N ALA A 431 -13.95 -3.27 -6.94
CA ALA A 431 -13.95 -1.96 -6.29
C ALA A 431 -15.31 -1.24 -6.50
N PRO A 432 -15.91 -0.62 -5.47
CA PRO A 432 -17.28 -0.13 -5.55
C PRO A 432 -17.56 0.70 -6.80
N GLY A 433 -18.55 0.27 -7.59
CA GLY A 433 -19.03 0.97 -8.78
C GLY A 433 -18.36 0.60 -10.10
N PHE A 434 -17.55 -0.47 -10.16
CA PHE A 434 -17.09 -1.01 -11.45
C PHE A 434 -18.02 -2.11 -11.98
N LYS A 435 -18.19 -2.17 -13.30
CA LYS A 435 -18.96 -3.18 -14.01
C LYS A 435 -18.15 -3.71 -15.19
N VAL A 436 -18.27 -5.01 -15.45
CA VAL A 436 -17.51 -5.72 -16.48
C VAL A 436 -18.50 -6.35 -17.46
N GLU A 437 -18.33 -6.08 -18.76
CA GLU A 437 -19.18 -6.61 -19.83
C GLU A 437 -18.31 -7.15 -20.97
N GLU A 438 -18.85 -8.02 -21.82
CA GLU A 438 -18.15 -8.39 -23.07
C GLU A 438 -18.30 -7.27 -24.08
N ALA A 439 -17.20 -6.88 -24.73
CA ALA A 439 -17.18 -5.84 -25.75
C ALA A 439 -17.34 -6.45 -27.15
N ALA A 440 -18.09 -5.77 -28.02
CA ALA A 440 -18.11 -6.10 -29.44
C ALA A 440 -16.73 -5.87 -30.10
N ALA A 441 -16.51 -6.46 -31.28
CA ALA A 441 -15.35 -6.11 -32.09
C ALA A 441 -15.36 -4.61 -32.39
N LEU A 442 -14.21 -3.96 -32.22
CA LEU A 442 -14.02 -2.54 -32.47
C LEU A 442 -12.86 -2.28 -33.41
N ASP A 443 -12.96 -1.22 -34.19
CA ASP A 443 -11.82 -0.55 -34.82
C ASP A 443 -11.47 0.67 -33.96
N PRO A 444 -10.29 0.71 -33.32
CA PRO A 444 -9.86 1.86 -32.53
C PRO A 444 -9.88 3.19 -33.30
N ALA A 445 -9.79 3.21 -34.63
CA ALA A 445 -9.86 4.44 -35.41
C ALA A 445 -11.30 4.87 -35.78
N SER A 446 -12.30 4.03 -35.52
CA SER A 446 -13.70 4.32 -35.84
C SER A 446 -14.25 5.52 -35.05
N ALA A 447 -15.16 6.28 -35.66
CA ALA A 447 -15.94 7.31 -34.98
C ALA A 447 -17.09 6.74 -34.12
N GLU A 448 -17.40 5.45 -34.25
CA GLU A 448 -18.43 4.82 -33.42
C GLU A 448 -17.94 4.51 -32.01
N PRO A 449 -18.76 4.74 -30.96
CA PRO A 449 -18.43 4.33 -29.61
C PRO A 449 -18.48 2.81 -29.47
N VAL A 450 -17.66 2.28 -28.56
CA VAL A 450 -17.63 0.86 -28.22
C VAL A 450 -18.99 0.44 -27.64
N LYS A 451 -19.48 -0.71 -28.12
CA LYS A 451 -20.76 -1.29 -27.68
C LYS A 451 -20.50 -2.62 -26.98
N ALA A 452 -21.37 -2.95 -26.02
CA ALA A 452 -21.41 -4.28 -25.45
C ALA A 452 -21.76 -5.33 -26.53
N ALA A 453 -21.18 -6.52 -26.42
CA ALA A 453 -21.50 -7.63 -27.29
C ALA A 453 -22.93 -8.10 -27.03
N VAL A 454 -23.69 -8.35 -28.10
CA VAL A 454 -25.07 -8.85 -28.00
C VAL A 454 -25.12 -10.24 -27.37
N LYS A 455 -24.11 -11.08 -27.65
CA LYS A 455 -24.00 -12.42 -27.10
C LYS A 455 -22.53 -12.82 -26.91
N PRO A 456 -22.15 -13.23 -25.68
CA PRO A 456 -20.85 -13.81 -25.40
C PRO A 456 -20.52 -15.04 -26.23
N ASP A 457 -19.30 -15.11 -26.78
CA ASP A 457 -18.74 -16.37 -27.28
C ASP A 457 -17.70 -16.92 -26.29
N PRO A 458 -18.08 -17.86 -25.42
CA PRO A 458 -17.17 -18.45 -24.45
C PRO A 458 -16.06 -19.30 -25.09
N LYS A 459 -16.13 -19.55 -26.41
CA LYS A 459 -15.09 -20.28 -27.17
C LYS A 459 -14.18 -19.36 -27.98
N ALA A 460 -14.36 -18.04 -27.89
CA ALA A 460 -13.50 -17.11 -28.58
C ALA A 460 -12.05 -17.27 -28.09
N GLU A 461 -11.10 -17.35 -29.01
CA GLU A 461 -9.67 -17.35 -28.69
C GLU A 461 -9.22 -15.99 -28.13
N VAL A 462 -9.88 -14.92 -28.59
CA VAL A 462 -9.66 -13.54 -28.18
C VAL A 462 -10.92 -13.00 -27.50
N HIS A 463 -10.82 -12.76 -26.20
CA HIS A 463 -11.88 -12.13 -25.41
C HIS A 463 -11.67 -10.62 -25.34
N ARG A 464 -12.78 -9.86 -25.40
CA ARG A 464 -12.77 -8.41 -25.25
C ARG A 464 -13.70 -8.03 -24.11
N THR A 465 -13.18 -7.29 -23.16
CA THR A 465 -13.90 -6.97 -21.93
C THR A 465 -14.02 -5.47 -21.80
N LEU A 466 -15.24 -4.96 -21.84
CA LEU A 466 -15.57 -3.55 -21.58
C LEU A 466 -15.66 -3.33 -20.07
N ILE A 467 -14.83 -2.40 -19.58
CA ILE A 467 -14.80 -1.99 -18.18
C ILE A 467 -15.54 -0.65 -18.05
N LEU A 468 -16.53 -0.60 -17.17
CA LEU A 468 -17.29 0.60 -16.83
C LEU A 468 -17.10 0.97 -15.38
N LYS A 469 -17.17 2.26 -15.07
CA LYS A 469 -17.24 2.79 -13.70
C LYS A 469 -18.45 3.70 -13.58
N LYS A 470 -19.41 3.33 -12.73
CA LYS A 470 -20.72 4.00 -12.58
C LYS A 470 -21.38 4.21 -13.95
N ASP A 471 -21.39 3.15 -14.75
CA ASP A 471 -21.90 3.10 -16.14
C ASP A 471 -21.16 4.00 -17.16
N VAL A 472 -20.05 4.64 -16.77
CA VAL A 472 -19.18 5.38 -17.68
C VAL A 472 -18.11 4.43 -18.23
N PRO A 473 -17.99 4.26 -19.56
CA PRO A 473 -16.95 3.41 -20.15
C PRO A 473 -15.55 3.91 -19.79
N GLN A 474 -14.65 2.99 -19.45
CA GLN A 474 -13.28 3.31 -19.04
C GLN A 474 -12.27 2.77 -20.06
N ARG A 475 -12.37 1.48 -20.39
CA ARG A 475 -11.45 0.80 -21.30
C ARG A 475 -12.04 -0.49 -21.85
N VAL A 476 -11.47 -0.98 -22.95
CA VAL A 476 -11.60 -2.37 -23.42
C VAL A 476 -10.29 -3.10 -23.20
N GLU A 477 -10.34 -4.23 -22.51
CA GLU A 477 -9.23 -5.17 -22.38
C GLU A 477 -9.35 -6.26 -23.45
N VAL A 478 -8.27 -6.53 -24.17
CA VAL A 478 -8.20 -7.62 -25.16
C VAL A 478 -7.27 -8.70 -24.61
N ARG A 479 -7.82 -9.90 -24.40
CA ARG A 479 -7.10 -11.05 -23.85
C ARG A 479 -7.04 -12.19 -24.84
N HIS A 480 -5.87 -12.79 -24.98
CA HIS A 480 -5.71 -14.09 -25.66
C HIS A 480 -5.48 -15.14 -24.56
N GLY A 481 -6.49 -15.97 -24.32
CA GLY A 481 -6.53 -16.80 -23.11
C GLY A 481 -6.49 -15.91 -21.86
N LYS A 482 -5.51 -16.14 -20.97
CA LYS A 482 -5.32 -15.31 -19.76
C LYS A 482 -4.47 -14.06 -19.97
N VAL A 483 -3.78 -13.97 -21.11
CA VAL A 483 -2.78 -12.93 -21.35
C VAL A 483 -3.46 -11.66 -21.86
N LEU A 484 -3.26 -10.54 -21.16
CA LEU A 484 -3.69 -9.22 -21.61
C LEU A 484 -2.75 -8.73 -22.74
N THR A 485 -3.26 -8.68 -23.97
CA THR A 485 -2.48 -8.36 -25.17
C THR A 485 -2.65 -6.91 -25.63
N ALA A 486 -3.82 -6.31 -25.38
CA ALA A 486 -4.05 -4.90 -25.65
C ALA A 486 -5.05 -4.27 -24.68
N VAL A 487 -4.93 -2.95 -24.48
CA VAL A 487 -5.87 -2.14 -23.74
C VAL A 487 -6.24 -0.92 -24.58
N HIS A 488 -7.54 -0.66 -24.72
CA HIS A 488 -8.07 0.52 -25.41
C HIS A 488 -8.77 1.42 -24.40
N VAL A 489 -8.16 2.54 -24.02
CA VAL A 489 -8.74 3.53 -23.11
C VAL A 489 -9.81 4.32 -23.85
N LEU A 490 -10.95 4.53 -23.19
CA LEU A 490 -12.12 5.19 -23.75
C LEU A 490 -12.33 6.59 -23.16
N ASP A 491 -12.87 7.50 -23.97
CA ASP A 491 -13.50 8.73 -23.46
C ASP A 491 -14.86 8.44 -22.80
N PRO A 492 -15.48 9.40 -22.10
CA PRO A 492 -16.79 9.20 -21.48
C PRO A 492 -17.94 8.88 -22.45
N LYS A 493 -17.76 9.11 -23.76
CA LYS A 493 -18.73 8.75 -24.80
C LYS A 493 -18.50 7.33 -25.35
N GLY A 494 -17.39 6.69 -24.99
CA GLY A 494 -17.04 5.33 -25.40
C GLY A 494 -16.12 5.25 -26.62
N HIS A 495 -15.48 6.34 -27.07
CA HIS A 495 -14.52 6.30 -28.17
C HIS A 495 -13.10 6.02 -27.68
N VAL A 496 -12.32 5.26 -28.46
CA VAL A 496 -10.93 4.95 -28.09
C VAL A 496 -10.05 6.19 -28.22
N VAL A 497 -9.43 6.63 -27.13
CA VAL A 497 -8.48 7.76 -27.14
C VAL A 497 -7.03 7.32 -27.06
N ARG A 498 -6.78 6.10 -26.57
CA ARG A 498 -5.44 5.53 -26.43
C ARG A 498 -5.48 4.02 -26.55
N SER A 499 -4.56 3.43 -27.29
CA SER A 499 -4.35 1.98 -27.37
C SER A 499 -2.96 1.63 -26.90
N LEU A 500 -2.86 0.65 -26.01
CA LEU A 500 -1.60 0.05 -25.56
C LEU A 500 -1.56 -1.41 -26.00
N TYR A 501 -0.38 -1.84 -26.44
CA TYR A 501 -0.13 -3.20 -26.90
C TYR A 501 1.00 -3.80 -26.08
N ARG A 502 0.79 -5.02 -25.58
CA ARG A 502 1.81 -5.77 -24.85
C ARG A 502 3.02 -6.00 -25.75
N ASP A 503 2.77 -6.59 -26.91
CA ASP A 503 3.76 -6.86 -27.95
C ASP A 503 3.75 -5.74 -28.99
N PRO A 504 4.92 -5.31 -29.52
CA PRO A 504 4.97 -4.31 -30.56
C PRO A 504 4.23 -4.74 -31.83
N LEU A 505 3.54 -3.79 -32.47
CA LEU A 505 3.02 -3.95 -33.82
C LEU A 505 4.16 -4.12 -34.84
N HIS A 506 3.83 -4.46 -36.07
CA HIS A 506 4.79 -4.77 -37.14
C HIS A 506 5.85 -3.67 -37.41
N ASP A 507 5.56 -2.43 -37.08
CA ASP A 507 6.47 -1.28 -37.21
C ASP A 507 7.08 -0.80 -35.89
N GLY A 508 6.96 -1.61 -34.84
CA GLY A 508 7.51 -1.31 -33.51
C GLY A 508 6.60 -0.45 -32.62
N THR A 509 5.41 -0.06 -33.10
CA THR A 509 4.45 0.70 -32.29
C THR A 509 3.94 -0.12 -31.12
N VAL A 510 3.98 0.44 -29.92
CA VAL A 510 3.41 -0.18 -28.70
C VAL A 510 2.27 0.65 -28.10
N GLU A 511 2.16 1.90 -28.53
CA GLU A 511 1.15 2.85 -28.07
C GLU A 511 0.65 3.71 -29.23
N ILE A 512 -0.66 3.95 -29.26
CA ILE A 512 -1.30 4.84 -30.22
C ILE A 512 -2.25 5.77 -29.47
N GLU A 513 -2.08 7.08 -29.64
CA GLU A 513 -3.00 8.12 -29.15
C GLU A 513 -3.87 8.61 -30.32
N TYR A 514 -5.18 8.75 -30.08
CA TYR A 514 -6.18 9.19 -31.06
C TYR A 514 -6.76 10.53 -30.61
N HIS A 515 -6.48 11.58 -31.37
CA HIS A 515 -7.10 12.89 -31.13
C HIS A 515 -8.39 12.96 -31.94
N ARG A 516 -9.50 13.35 -31.30
CA ARG A 516 -10.84 13.31 -31.90
C ARG A 516 -11.53 14.66 -31.85
N ASP A 517 -12.41 14.90 -32.80
CA ASP A 517 -13.34 16.02 -32.75
C ASP A 517 -14.56 15.74 -31.86
N ALA A 518 -15.53 16.65 -31.86
CA ALA A 518 -16.73 16.55 -31.03
C ALA A 518 -17.65 15.37 -31.42
N ASP A 519 -17.61 14.95 -32.67
CA ASP A 519 -18.40 13.87 -33.26
C ASP A 519 -17.70 12.50 -33.10
N GLY A 520 -16.50 12.49 -32.54
CA GLY A 520 -15.71 11.27 -32.30
C GLY A 520 -14.81 10.88 -33.47
N ALA A 521 -14.77 11.66 -34.56
CA ALA A 521 -13.91 11.34 -35.70
C ALA A 521 -12.43 11.65 -35.37
N VAL A 522 -11.53 10.76 -35.79
CA VAL A 522 -10.09 10.94 -35.56
C VAL A 522 -9.55 12.06 -36.44
N THR A 523 -8.98 13.08 -35.80
CA THR A 523 -8.35 14.25 -36.44
C THR A 523 -6.84 14.06 -36.61
N SER A 524 -6.19 13.35 -35.68
CA SER A 524 -4.78 12.98 -35.78
C SER A 524 -4.46 11.74 -34.94
N ILE A 525 -3.41 11.03 -35.32
CA ILE A 525 -2.90 9.85 -34.62
C ILE A 525 -1.43 10.08 -34.27
N VAL A 526 -1.06 9.81 -33.02
CA VAL A 526 0.34 9.76 -32.57
C VAL A 526 0.69 8.32 -32.22
N ARG A 527 1.77 7.80 -32.79
CA ARG A 527 2.24 6.43 -32.57
C ARG A 527 3.57 6.48 -31.84
N ARG A 528 3.76 5.63 -30.83
CA ARG A 528 5.00 5.59 -30.05
C ARG A 528 5.61 4.21 -30.01
N ASP A 529 6.94 4.17 -30.07
CA ASP A 529 7.73 2.97 -29.82
C ASP A 529 7.89 2.69 -28.32
N ARG A 530 8.63 1.64 -27.98
CA ARG A 530 8.89 1.26 -26.58
C ARG A 530 9.59 2.33 -25.74
N ALA A 531 10.33 3.26 -26.37
CA ALA A 531 11.04 4.35 -25.72
C ALA A 531 10.19 5.62 -25.62
N GLY A 532 8.91 5.56 -26.03
CA GLY A 532 8.00 6.69 -26.07
C GLY A 532 8.26 7.65 -27.24
N GLN A 533 9.17 7.32 -28.16
CA GLN A 533 9.50 8.15 -29.31
C GLN A 533 8.42 8.03 -30.38
N THR A 534 8.05 9.16 -30.99
CA THR A 534 7.03 9.19 -32.03
C THR A 534 7.54 8.49 -33.29
N ILE A 535 6.80 7.48 -33.75
CA ILE A 535 7.05 6.81 -35.01
C ILE A 535 6.35 7.62 -36.11
N PRO A 536 7.08 8.16 -37.10
CA PRO A 536 6.47 8.86 -38.21
C PRO A 536 5.59 7.91 -39.01
N PHE A 537 4.49 8.42 -39.55
CA PHE A 537 3.64 7.64 -40.44
C PHE A 537 4.48 7.21 -41.65
N GLN A 538 4.84 5.93 -41.71
CA GLN A 538 5.34 5.37 -42.96
C GLN A 538 4.13 5.27 -43.89
N THR A 539 3.97 6.26 -44.76
CA THR A 539 3.28 6.03 -46.03
C THR A 539 4.18 5.08 -46.82
N THR A 540 4.15 3.79 -46.52
CA THR A 540 4.89 2.82 -47.32
C THR A 540 4.17 2.69 -48.67
N PRO A 541 4.88 2.72 -49.81
CA PRO A 541 4.30 2.74 -51.16
C PRO A 541 3.44 1.53 -51.50
#